data_AF-A0A7C1IFH7-F1
#
_entry.id   AF-A0A7C1IFH7-F1
#
_cell.length_a   1.000
_cell.length_b   1.000
_cell.length_c   1.000
_cell.angle_alpha   90.00
_cell.angle_beta   90.00
_cell.angle_gamma   90.00
#
_symmetry.space_group_name_H-M   'P 1'
#
loop_
_entity.id
_entity.type
_entity.pdbx_description
1 polymer ?
#
loop_
_entity_poly.entity_id
_entity_poly.type
_entity_poly.pdbx_seq_one_letter_code
_entity_poly.pdbx_strand_id
1 'polypeptide(L)'
;MQENTMQRLFILAALALILAACNLNRSDSEPTATRVPDPNSAETPTDQTEDRILIYLIALEDNGASGEMIGCNDSLIPVERVIGLPDRVDAQISAALNELFSIRDQYYGESGLYNSLYQSKLTVDSVTIDEAGQATVNLAGTHSLSGVCDNPRFQAQIERTVGQFEGVTSVAVFINGTSLADIVSGQ
;
A
#
# COMPACT_ATOMS: atom_id res chain seq x y z
N MET A 1 -34.79 12.00 27.83
CA MET A 1 -36.12 12.29 27.26
C MET A 1 -36.25 11.40 26.04
N GLN A 2 -36.71 10.16 26.21
CA GLN A 2 -38.13 9.73 26.10
C GLN A 2 -38.70 10.11 24.72
N GLU A 3 -38.90 9.13 23.84
CA GLU A 3 -40.20 8.43 23.58
C GLU A 3 -41.19 9.36 22.85
N ASN A 4 -42.04 9.01 21.88
CA ASN A 4 -42.60 7.77 21.35
C ASN A 4 -43.50 8.21 20.18
N THR A 5 -43.57 7.49 19.05
CA THR A 5 -44.86 7.27 18.31
C THR A 5 -44.65 6.12 17.32
N MET A 6 -44.85 4.86 17.72
CA MET A 6 -46.14 4.15 17.74
C MET A 6 -46.68 3.83 16.33
N GLN A 7 -46.31 2.66 15.83
CA GLN A 7 -47.15 1.92 14.89
C GLN A 7 -47.25 0.47 15.36
N ARG A 8 -48.39 0.16 16.00
CA ARG A 8 -48.80 -1.17 16.45
C ARG A 8 -49.95 -1.65 15.58
N LEU A 9 -49.83 -2.83 14.97
CA LEU A 9 -50.88 -3.84 14.78
C LEU A 9 -50.22 -5.12 14.22
N PHE A 10 -49.86 -6.13 15.02
CA PHE A 10 -50.67 -7.31 15.45
C PHE A 10 -51.09 -8.18 14.22
N ILE A 11 -50.71 -9.48 14.05
CA ILE A 11 -51.24 -10.66 14.79
C ILE A 11 -50.60 -12.00 14.28
N LEU A 12 -50.27 -12.90 15.23
CA LEU A 12 -50.19 -14.42 15.27
C LEU A 12 -49.22 -15.18 14.34
N ALA A 13 -48.17 -15.88 14.84
CA ALA A 13 -48.08 -17.04 15.75
C ALA A 13 -48.24 -18.42 15.06
N ALA A 14 -47.15 -19.19 14.99
CA ALA A 14 -47.19 -20.65 15.05
C ALA A 14 -45.83 -21.19 15.56
N LEU A 15 -45.86 -21.59 16.83
CA LEU A 15 -44.83 -22.30 17.57
C LEU A 15 -44.93 -23.80 17.23
N ALA A 16 -43.84 -24.46 16.88
CA ALA A 16 -43.76 -25.92 16.88
C ALA A 16 -42.46 -26.37 17.57
N LEU A 17 -42.62 -26.69 18.85
CA LEU A 17 -41.67 -27.36 19.73
C LEU A 17 -41.87 -28.87 19.54
N ILE A 18 -40.83 -29.63 19.16
CA ILE A 18 -40.86 -31.10 19.26
C ILE A 18 -39.62 -31.55 20.05
N LEU A 19 -39.90 -32.16 21.19
CA LEU A 19 -38.98 -32.84 22.12
C LEU A 19 -38.92 -34.34 21.81
N ALA A 20 -37.72 -34.92 22.04
CA ALA A 20 -37.42 -36.32 22.40
C ALA A 20 -37.69 -37.41 21.33
N ALA A 21 -36.91 -38.49 21.14
CA ALA A 21 -35.95 -39.18 21.99
C ALA A 21 -34.99 -40.08 21.16
N CYS A 22 -33.87 -40.44 21.80
CA CYS A 22 -32.88 -41.50 21.62
C CYS A 22 -32.99 -42.55 20.50
N ASN A 23 -31.84 -42.87 19.88
CA ASN A 23 -31.26 -44.24 19.79
C ASN A 23 -29.82 -44.17 19.26
N LEU A 24 -28.80 -44.48 20.07
CA LEU A 24 -28.10 -45.78 20.24
C LEU A 24 -27.32 -46.27 19.01
N ASN A 25 -26.00 -46.00 19.01
CA ASN A 25 -24.87 -46.83 18.52
C ASN A 25 -23.68 -45.91 18.22
N ARG A 26 -22.43 -46.19 18.57
CA ARG A 26 -21.76 -47.37 19.13
C ARG A 26 -20.48 -46.84 19.79
N SER A 27 -20.12 -47.35 20.95
CA SER A 27 -18.81 -47.14 21.55
C SER A 27 -17.76 -47.85 20.69
N ASP A 28 -16.85 -47.09 20.09
CA ASP A 28 -15.51 -47.58 19.77
C ASP A 28 -14.53 -46.91 20.72
N SER A 29 -13.81 -47.75 21.45
CA SER A 29 -12.79 -47.35 22.42
C SER A 29 -11.49 -47.10 21.65
N GLU A 30 -11.12 -45.84 21.47
CA GLU A 30 -9.77 -45.48 20.98
C GLU A 30 -8.87 -45.19 22.19
N PRO A 31 -7.66 -45.75 22.26
CA PRO A 31 -6.83 -45.69 23.46
C PRO A 31 -6.42 -44.24 23.74
N THR A 32 -6.60 -43.82 24.99
CA THR A 32 -5.99 -42.60 25.54
C THR A 32 -4.47 -42.72 25.43
N ALA A 33 -3.89 -42.18 24.36
CA ALA A 33 -2.49 -41.82 24.32
C ALA A 33 -2.32 -40.55 25.17
N THR A 34 -1.77 -40.70 26.37
CA THR A 34 -1.28 -39.58 27.17
C THR A 34 -0.21 -38.86 26.35
N ARG A 35 -0.59 -37.74 25.70
CA ARG A 35 0.36 -36.86 25.02
C ARG A 35 1.19 -36.19 26.11
N VAL A 36 2.41 -36.69 26.34
CA VAL A 36 3.42 -35.98 27.10
C VAL A 36 3.69 -34.67 26.35
N PRO A 37 3.54 -33.48 26.98
CA PRO A 37 3.99 -32.25 26.35
C PRO A 37 5.52 -32.34 26.21
N ASP A 38 5.98 -32.30 24.96
CA ASP A 38 7.40 -32.22 24.65
C ASP A 38 7.94 -30.89 25.21
N PRO A 39 8.90 -30.88 26.16
CA PRO A 39 9.42 -29.65 26.75
C PRO A 39 10.31 -28.86 25.78
N ASN A 40 10.41 -29.28 24.51
CA ASN A 40 11.36 -28.72 23.55
C ASN A 40 10.73 -28.06 22.30
N SER A 41 9.42 -27.76 22.30
CA SER A 41 8.87 -26.76 21.37
C SER A 41 9.11 -25.35 21.89
N ALA A 42 10.38 -24.97 21.99
CA ALA A 42 10.75 -23.57 21.88
C ALA A 42 10.67 -23.24 20.38
N GLU A 43 9.54 -22.69 19.95
CA GLU A 43 9.49 -21.96 18.69
C GLU A 43 10.48 -20.80 18.84
N THR A 44 11.68 -20.97 18.28
CA THR A 44 12.61 -19.86 18.10
C THR A 44 11.84 -18.76 17.37
N PRO A 45 11.78 -17.53 17.89
CA PRO A 45 11.26 -16.41 17.12
C PRO A 45 12.14 -16.33 15.89
N THR A 46 11.60 -16.69 14.73
CA THR A 46 12.22 -16.28 13.48
C THR A 46 12.20 -14.77 13.54
N ASP A 47 13.38 -14.17 13.54
CA ASP A 47 13.56 -12.74 13.35
C ASP A 47 13.01 -12.45 11.95
N GLN A 48 11.71 -12.17 11.88
CA GLN A 48 11.03 -11.78 10.65
C GLN A 48 11.54 -10.37 10.38
N THR A 49 12.67 -10.27 9.69
CA THR A 49 13.14 -8.98 9.17
C THR A 49 12.02 -8.42 8.32
N GLU A 50 11.30 -7.44 8.88
CA GLU A 50 10.23 -6.76 8.18
C GLU A 50 10.81 -6.08 6.93
N ASP A 51 10.28 -6.41 5.77
CA ASP A 51 10.67 -5.78 4.51
C ASP A 51 10.32 -4.29 4.55
N ARG A 52 11.29 -3.45 4.17
CA ARG A 52 11.20 -1.99 4.20
C ARG A 52 11.40 -1.42 2.80
N ILE A 53 10.55 -0.48 2.43
CA ILE A 53 10.72 0.37 1.25
C ILE A 53 10.66 1.84 1.64
N LEU A 54 11.12 2.69 0.75
CA LEU A 54 10.99 4.13 0.83
C LEU A 54 9.89 4.58 -0.14
N ILE A 55 8.97 5.40 0.35
CA ILE A 55 8.23 6.30 -0.53
C ILE A 55 8.84 7.68 -0.40
N TYR A 56 8.69 8.52 -1.43
CA TYR A 56 9.25 9.86 -1.40
C TYR A 56 8.13 10.89 -1.34
N LEU A 57 8.25 11.82 -0.40
CA LEU A 57 7.34 12.95 -0.18
C LEU A 57 8.14 14.26 -0.15
N ILE A 58 7.46 15.39 -0.07
CA ILE A 58 8.08 16.71 -0.27
C ILE A 58 8.08 17.53 1.03
N ALA A 59 9.22 18.08 1.42
CA ALA A 59 9.26 19.23 2.32
C ALA A 59 9.23 20.51 1.48
N LEU A 60 8.23 21.34 1.70
CA LEU A 60 7.97 22.51 0.86
C LEU A 60 8.94 23.65 1.19
N GLU A 61 9.58 24.21 0.16
CA GLU A 61 10.32 25.48 0.19
C GLU A 61 11.40 25.58 1.29
N ASP A 62 11.97 24.45 1.70
CA ASP A 62 12.99 24.38 2.75
C ASP A 62 14.42 24.55 2.20
N ASN A 63 14.57 24.89 0.93
CA ASN A 63 15.82 25.15 0.22
C ASN A 63 16.78 23.95 0.25
N GLY A 64 16.25 22.73 0.11
CA GLY A 64 17.07 21.52 0.11
C GLY A 64 17.66 21.18 1.48
N ALA A 65 17.17 21.80 2.56
CA ALA A 65 17.77 21.64 3.88
C ALA A 65 17.56 20.24 4.46
N SER A 66 16.45 19.58 4.10
CA SER A 66 16.05 18.31 4.71
C SER A 66 16.27 17.11 3.80
N GLY A 67 16.61 17.31 2.52
CA GLY A 67 16.76 16.23 1.55
C GLY A 67 17.33 16.69 0.21
N GLU A 68 17.16 15.85 -0.82
CA GLU A 68 17.59 16.20 -2.17
C GLU A 68 16.79 17.40 -2.68
N MET A 69 17.47 18.47 -3.09
CA MET A 69 16.81 19.68 -3.56
C MET A 69 16.15 19.43 -4.92
N ILE A 70 14.86 19.74 -5.03
CA ILE A 70 14.09 19.63 -6.27
C ILE A 70 13.27 20.90 -6.52
N GLY A 71 12.94 21.15 -7.79
CA GLY A 71 11.92 22.12 -8.18
C GLY A 71 12.09 23.51 -7.54
N CYS A 72 11.02 23.98 -6.88
CA CYS A 72 10.91 25.31 -6.30
C CYS A 72 11.55 25.40 -4.91
N ASN A 73 12.82 25.01 -4.80
CA ASN A 73 13.59 24.96 -3.54
C ASN A 73 12.97 24.00 -2.51
N ASP A 74 12.34 22.92 -2.95
CA ASP A 74 11.81 21.90 -2.05
C ASP A 74 12.87 20.83 -1.75
N SER A 75 12.64 20.03 -0.71
CA SER A 75 13.39 18.80 -0.46
C SER A 75 12.55 17.57 -0.75
N LEU A 76 13.15 16.59 -1.42
CA LEU A 76 12.61 15.24 -1.57
C LEU A 76 13.04 14.39 -0.36
N ILE A 77 12.06 13.89 0.39
CA ILE A 77 12.24 13.23 1.67
C ILE A 77 11.84 11.75 1.58
N PRO A 78 12.75 10.81 1.87
CA PRO A 78 12.40 9.40 1.99
C PRO A 78 11.59 9.16 3.28
N VAL A 79 10.49 8.43 3.15
CA VAL A 79 9.68 7.93 4.26
C VAL A 79 9.65 6.42 4.20
N GLU A 80 10.12 5.78 5.26
CA GLU A 80 10.16 4.33 5.35
C GLU A 80 8.75 3.74 5.57
N ARG A 81 8.45 2.67 4.84
CA ARG A 81 7.21 1.91 4.92
C ARG A 81 7.56 0.43 5.09
N VAL A 82 6.85 -0.22 6.00
CA VAL A 82 6.94 -1.68 6.20
C VAL A 82 5.81 -2.32 5.41
N ILE A 83 6.15 -3.08 4.38
CA ILE A 83 5.20 -3.82 3.53
C ILE A 83 5.79 -5.17 3.18
N GLY A 84 4.98 -6.21 2.97
CA GLY A 84 5.49 -7.49 2.48
C GLY A 84 5.97 -7.36 1.04
N LEU A 85 7.24 -7.70 0.77
CA LEU A 85 7.81 -7.58 -0.56
C LEU A 85 7.83 -8.90 -1.32
N PRO A 86 7.46 -8.91 -2.61
CA PRO A 86 7.71 -10.04 -3.49
C PRO A 86 9.22 -10.23 -3.75
N ASP A 87 9.63 -11.43 -4.17
CA ASP A 87 11.05 -11.71 -4.48
C ASP A 87 11.59 -10.96 -5.71
N ARG A 88 10.69 -10.59 -6.63
CA ARG A 88 11.02 -10.04 -7.95
C ARG A 88 11.05 -8.51 -7.90
N VAL A 89 12.16 -7.89 -8.32
CA VAL A 89 12.36 -6.42 -8.27
C VAL A 89 11.25 -5.64 -8.99
N ASP A 90 10.80 -6.10 -10.15
CA ASP A 90 9.68 -5.50 -10.89
C ASP A 90 8.36 -5.49 -10.09
N ALA A 91 8.12 -6.55 -9.32
CA ALA A 91 6.97 -6.64 -8.42
C ALA A 91 7.17 -5.80 -7.13
N GLN A 92 8.40 -5.65 -6.64
CA GLN A 92 8.72 -4.76 -5.52
C GLN A 92 8.51 -3.28 -5.90
N ILE A 93 8.96 -2.87 -7.09
CA ILE A 93 8.67 -1.53 -7.65
C ILE A 93 7.16 -1.30 -7.70
N SER A 94 6.40 -2.28 -8.20
CA SER A 94 4.95 -2.21 -8.25
C SER A 94 4.33 -2.03 -6.86
N ALA A 95 4.84 -2.75 -5.86
CA ALA A 95 4.38 -2.65 -4.48
C ALA A 95 4.66 -1.26 -3.86
N ALA A 96 5.87 -0.73 -4.03
CA ALA A 96 6.23 0.60 -3.52
C ALA A 96 5.44 1.74 -4.20
N LEU A 97 5.22 1.65 -5.51
CA LEU A 97 4.35 2.60 -6.21
C LEU A 97 2.91 2.51 -5.74
N ASN A 98 2.38 1.31 -5.53
CA ASN A 98 1.04 1.14 -4.97
C ASN A 98 0.94 1.71 -3.54
N GLU A 99 1.98 1.57 -2.72
CA GLU A 99 2.04 2.19 -1.38
C GLU A 99 2.02 3.72 -1.48
N LEU A 100 2.86 4.33 -2.34
CA LEU A 100 2.84 5.77 -2.60
C LEU A 100 1.47 6.24 -3.12
N PHE A 101 0.92 5.51 -4.08
CA PHE A 101 -0.41 5.77 -4.64
C PHE A 101 -1.56 5.35 -3.71
N SER A 102 -1.32 4.85 -2.52
CA SER A 102 -2.39 4.66 -1.53
C SER A 102 -2.66 5.94 -0.74
N ILE A 103 -1.69 6.86 -0.70
CA ILE A 103 -1.75 8.09 0.08
C ILE A 103 -2.57 9.12 -0.68
N ARG A 104 -3.79 9.38 -0.22
CA ARG A 104 -4.76 10.32 -0.81
C ARG A 104 -4.82 11.67 -0.12
N ASP A 105 -4.18 11.78 1.04
CA ASP A 105 -4.07 13.06 1.73
C ASP A 105 -3.00 13.94 1.08
N GLN A 106 -3.27 15.25 1.08
CA GLN A 106 -2.35 16.28 0.58
C GLN A 106 -1.10 16.39 1.46
N TYR A 107 -1.27 16.21 2.76
CA TYR A 107 -0.20 16.24 3.75
C TYR A 107 -0.16 14.91 4.47
N TYR A 108 1.04 14.39 4.67
CA TYR A 108 1.26 13.06 5.23
C TYR A 108 1.31 13.07 6.74
N GLY A 109 0.25 12.55 7.38
CA GLY A 109 0.16 12.49 8.83
C GLY A 109 0.40 13.86 9.49
N GLU A 110 1.15 13.85 10.59
CA GLU A 110 1.51 15.08 11.32
C GLU A 110 2.88 15.65 10.90
N SER A 111 3.58 15.03 9.93
CA SER A 111 4.92 15.48 9.52
C SER A 111 4.89 16.78 8.70
N GLY A 112 3.73 17.10 8.11
CA GLY A 112 3.59 18.22 7.18
C GLY A 112 4.23 18.00 5.81
N LEU A 113 4.75 16.78 5.53
CA LEU A 113 5.27 16.46 4.21
C LEU A 113 4.14 16.47 3.18
N TYR A 114 4.38 17.16 2.08
CA TYR A 114 3.44 17.33 0.99
C TYR A 114 3.49 16.16 0.02
N ASN A 115 2.32 15.74 -0.45
CA ASN A 115 2.13 14.74 -1.46
C ASN A 115 1.51 15.37 -2.70
N SER A 116 2.30 15.55 -3.77
CA SER A 116 1.81 16.12 -5.05
C SER A 116 0.87 15.18 -5.80
N LEU A 117 0.85 13.89 -5.45
CA LEU A 117 0.05 12.87 -6.13
C LEU A 117 -1.39 12.76 -5.59
N TYR A 118 -1.75 13.52 -4.54
CA TYR A 118 -3.00 13.36 -3.78
C TYR A 118 -4.29 13.50 -4.61
N GLN A 119 -4.27 14.33 -5.67
CA GLN A 119 -5.40 14.51 -6.59
C GLN A 119 -5.39 13.54 -7.77
N SER A 120 -4.33 12.75 -7.91
CA SER A 120 -4.17 11.79 -8.99
C SER A 120 -4.76 10.42 -8.62
N LYS A 121 -5.17 9.68 -9.63
CA LYS A 121 -5.63 8.30 -9.53
C LYS A 121 -4.84 7.49 -10.53
N LEU A 122 -3.67 7.03 -10.09
CA LEU A 122 -2.75 6.25 -10.89
C LEU A 122 -2.72 4.81 -10.39
N THR A 123 -2.53 3.88 -11.32
CA THR A 123 -2.28 2.47 -11.05
C THR A 123 -1.11 1.99 -11.88
N VAL A 124 -0.34 1.04 -11.36
CA VAL A 124 0.71 0.37 -12.12
C VAL A 124 0.08 -0.60 -13.11
N ASP A 125 0.37 -0.43 -14.40
CA ASP A 125 -0.05 -1.34 -15.47
C ASP A 125 1.04 -2.39 -15.75
N SER A 126 2.30 -1.94 -15.90
CA SER A 126 3.44 -2.86 -16.01
C SER A 126 4.74 -2.24 -15.52
N VAL A 127 5.66 -3.10 -15.10
CA VAL A 127 7.05 -2.76 -14.79
C VAL A 127 7.95 -3.77 -15.50
N THR A 128 8.98 -3.27 -16.15
CA THR A 128 10.04 -4.10 -16.75
C THR A 128 11.40 -3.51 -16.39
N ILE A 129 12.41 -4.37 -16.29
CA ILE A 129 13.79 -3.96 -16.04
C ILE A 129 14.63 -4.68 -17.08
N ASP A 130 15.40 -3.93 -17.87
CA ASP A 130 16.29 -4.50 -18.87
C ASP A 130 17.64 -4.94 -18.29
N GLU A 131 18.49 -5.55 -19.12
CA GLU A 131 19.81 -6.03 -18.70
C GLU A 131 20.77 -4.90 -18.28
N ALA A 132 20.50 -3.65 -18.70
CA ALA A 132 21.28 -2.47 -18.32
C ALA A 132 20.78 -1.84 -16.99
N GLY A 133 19.67 -2.32 -16.45
CA GLY A 133 19.04 -1.81 -15.23
C GLY A 133 18.08 -0.65 -15.47
N GLN A 134 17.65 -0.39 -16.71
CA GLN A 134 16.59 0.58 -16.96
C GLN A 134 15.24 0.01 -16.53
N ALA A 135 14.64 0.60 -15.50
CA ALA A 135 13.27 0.31 -15.09
C ALA A 135 12.29 1.12 -15.96
N THR A 136 11.50 0.43 -16.77
CA THR A 136 10.38 1.04 -17.52
C THR A 136 9.07 0.74 -16.81
N VAL A 137 8.39 1.80 -16.37
CA VAL A 137 7.11 1.74 -15.64
C VAL A 137 6.01 2.35 -16.49
N ASN A 138 4.98 1.55 -16.80
CA ASN A 138 3.75 2.03 -17.41
C ASN A 138 2.68 2.18 -16.33
N LEU A 139 2.13 3.38 -16.22
CA LEU A 139 1.04 3.75 -15.35
C LEU A 139 -0.22 4.03 -16.17
N ALA A 140 -1.36 3.78 -15.58
CA ALA A 140 -2.67 4.13 -16.14
C ALA A 140 -3.47 5.01 -15.16
N GLY A 141 -4.40 5.78 -15.69
CA GLY A 141 -5.39 6.53 -14.91
C GLY A 141 -5.36 8.03 -15.14
N THR A 142 -5.73 8.82 -14.13
CA THR A 142 -5.80 10.28 -14.24
C THR A 142 -4.72 10.94 -13.39
N HIS A 143 -3.97 11.86 -13.97
CA HIS A 143 -3.04 12.73 -13.24
C HIS A 143 -3.62 14.14 -13.10
N SER A 144 -3.24 14.84 -12.03
CA SER A 144 -3.48 16.28 -11.84
C SER A 144 -2.14 16.93 -11.56
N LEU A 145 -1.77 17.90 -12.39
CA LEU A 145 -0.56 18.70 -12.23
C LEU A 145 -0.94 20.14 -11.94
N SER A 146 -0.28 20.75 -10.96
CA SER A 146 -0.61 22.10 -10.48
C SER A 146 0.41 23.16 -10.90
N GLY A 147 1.14 22.94 -12.00
CA GLY A 147 2.05 23.93 -12.60
C GLY A 147 3.52 23.76 -12.21
N VAL A 148 4.31 24.81 -12.44
CA VAL A 148 5.79 24.76 -12.49
C VAL A 148 6.49 24.19 -11.26
N CYS A 149 5.91 24.34 -10.06
CA CYS A 149 6.47 23.77 -8.83
C CYS A 149 5.98 22.35 -8.57
N ASP A 150 4.76 22.02 -9.00
CA ASP A 150 4.15 20.72 -8.73
C ASP A 150 4.65 19.65 -9.73
N ASN A 151 4.99 20.06 -10.96
CA ASN A 151 5.58 19.21 -11.98
C ASN A 151 6.86 18.47 -11.52
N PRO A 152 7.91 19.16 -11.02
CA PRO A 152 9.10 18.48 -10.52
C PRO A 152 8.82 17.66 -9.25
N ARG A 153 7.87 18.06 -8.40
CA ARG A 153 7.44 17.27 -7.22
C ARG A 153 6.81 15.95 -7.64
N PHE A 154 5.86 16.01 -8.56
CA PHE A 154 5.14 14.86 -9.11
C PHE A 154 6.11 13.87 -9.73
N GLN A 155 7.01 14.36 -10.58
CA GLN A 155 8.03 13.53 -11.22
C GLN A 155 8.94 12.86 -10.20
N ALA A 156 9.54 13.64 -9.30
CA ALA A 156 10.52 13.17 -8.34
C ALA A 156 9.95 12.12 -7.36
N GLN A 157 8.72 12.30 -6.88
CA GLN A 157 8.08 11.32 -5.99
C GLN A 157 7.96 9.95 -6.66
N ILE A 158 7.58 9.89 -7.94
CA ILE A 158 7.45 8.62 -8.68
C ILE A 158 8.83 8.04 -8.99
N GLU A 159 9.68 8.81 -9.68
CA GLU A 159 10.95 8.30 -10.20
C GLU A 159 11.89 7.86 -9.07
N ARG A 160 11.93 8.59 -7.96
CA ARG A 160 12.78 8.23 -6.83
C ARG A 160 12.27 7.00 -6.07
N THR A 161 10.95 6.81 -6.01
CA THR A 161 10.33 5.60 -5.46
C THR A 161 10.66 4.38 -6.34
N VAL A 162 10.74 4.52 -7.67
CA VAL A 162 11.16 3.44 -8.56
C VAL A 162 12.66 3.18 -8.45
N GLY A 163 13.47 4.23 -8.43
CA GLY A 163 14.93 4.14 -8.46
C GLY A 163 15.60 3.67 -7.17
N GLN A 164 14.84 3.34 -6.12
CA GLN A 164 15.41 2.91 -4.84
C GLN A 164 15.95 1.48 -4.85
N PHE A 165 15.49 0.64 -5.79
CA PHE A 165 15.75 -0.79 -5.76
C PHE A 165 17.10 -1.16 -6.38
N GLU A 166 17.75 -2.17 -5.82
CA GLU A 166 19.00 -2.69 -6.34
C GLU A 166 18.85 -3.16 -7.79
N GLY A 167 19.84 -2.85 -8.63
CA GLY A 167 19.83 -3.16 -10.05
C GLY A 167 19.09 -2.13 -10.92
N VAL A 168 18.34 -1.18 -10.34
CA VAL A 168 17.78 -0.05 -11.08
C VAL A 168 18.84 1.04 -11.25
N THR A 169 19.25 1.29 -12.49
CA THR A 169 20.27 2.28 -12.86
C THR A 169 19.68 3.53 -13.50
N SER A 170 18.51 3.40 -14.13
CA SER A 170 17.75 4.52 -14.71
C SER A 170 16.26 4.20 -14.70
N VAL A 171 15.42 5.24 -14.78
CA VAL A 171 13.97 5.11 -14.71
C VAL A 171 13.33 5.80 -15.92
N ALA A 172 12.40 5.11 -16.56
CA ALA A 172 11.52 5.65 -17.59
C ALA A 172 10.06 5.40 -17.18
N VAL A 173 9.29 6.48 -16.96
CA VAL A 173 7.88 6.39 -16.55
C VAL A 173 6.99 6.88 -17.67
N PHE A 174 5.90 6.16 -17.91
CA PHE A 174 4.85 6.53 -18.86
C PHE A 174 3.50 6.55 -18.14
N ILE A 175 2.64 7.52 -18.45
CA ILE A 175 1.25 7.57 -17.98
C ILE A 175 0.34 7.56 -19.21
N ASN A 176 -0.53 6.56 -19.31
CA ASN A 176 -1.39 6.34 -20.47
C ASN A 176 -0.61 6.35 -21.81
N GLY A 177 0.60 5.78 -21.80
CA GLY A 177 1.48 5.70 -22.97
C GLY A 177 2.27 6.98 -23.32
N THR A 178 2.11 8.08 -22.57
CA THR A 178 2.90 9.31 -22.75
C THR A 178 4.01 9.36 -21.71
N SER A 179 5.24 9.73 -22.10
CA SER A 179 6.37 9.87 -21.18
C SER A 179 6.07 10.89 -20.08
N LEU A 180 6.42 10.56 -18.83
CA LEU A 180 6.28 11.46 -17.70
C LEU A 180 7.03 12.77 -17.93
N ALA A 181 8.24 12.70 -18.51
CA ALA A 181 9.03 13.87 -18.86
C ALA A 181 8.31 14.81 -19.86
N ASP A 182 7.55 14.24 -20.81
CA ASP A 182 6.76 15.03 -21.76
C ASP A 182 5.53 15.65 -21.07
N ILE A 183 4.86 14.87 -20.21
CA ILE A 183 3.69 15.32 -19.45
C ILE A 183 4.02 16.54 -18.58
N VAL A 184 5.16 16.52 -17.88
CA VAL A 184 5.56 17.59 -16.96
C VAL A 184 6.24 18.78 -17.63
N SER A 185 6.70 18.63 -18.88
CA SER A 185 7.27 19.74 -19.67
C SER A 185 6.22 20.45 -20.56
N GLY A 186 5.09 19.81 -20.83
CA GLY A 186 4.01 20.34 -21.66
C GLY A 186 3.01 21.28 -20.97
N GLN A 187 3.30 21.74 -19.74
CA GLN A 187 2.42 22.60 -18.91
C GLN A 187 2.98 24.01 -18.77
#